data_AF-A0A0Q5MD94-F1
#
_entry.id   AF-A0A0Q5MD94-F1
#
_cell.length_a   1.000
_cell.length_b   1.000
_cell.length_c   1.000
_cell.angle_alpha   90.00
_cell.angle_beta   90.00
_cell.angle_gamma   90.00
#
_symmetry.space_group_name_H-M   'P 1'
#
loop_
_entity.id
_entity.type
_entity.pdbx_description
1 polymer ?
#
loop_
_entity_poly.entity_id
_entity_poly.type
_entity_poly.pdbx_seq_one_letter_code
_entity_poly.pdbx_strand_id
1 'polypeptide(L)' 'MAIATTTAAARQGELRAALPRIQSLLRSNQAGQIGDDVIDELVDCCWMEWDGGALKLTATGLNICRQSVVEAQQRAV' A
#
# COMPACT_ATOMS: atom_id res chain seq x y z
N MET A 1 -23.55 13.95 6.39
CA MET A 1 -22.15 13.78 5.93
C MET A 1 -21.73 12.30 5.89
N ALA A 2 -22.48 11.40 5.24
CA ALA A 2 -22.17 9.95 5.25
C ALA A 2 -21.39 9.44 4.02
N ILE A 3 -21.30 10.26 2.96
CA ILE A 3 -20.67 9.91 1.68
C ILE A 3 -19.14 9.99 1.72
N ALA A 4 -18.57 10.96 2.43
CA ALA A 4 -17.12 11.17 2.47
C ALA A 4 -16.35 10.01 3.15
N THR A 5 -16.93 9.42 4.19
CA THR A 5 -16.35 8.27 4.92
C THR A 5 -16.33 6.99 4.08
N THR A 6 -17.34 6.79 3.23
CA THR A 6 -17.41 5.62 2.34
C THR A 6 -16.36 5.69 1.23
N THR A 7 -16.14 6.88 0.65
CA THR A 7 -15.11 7.08 -0.38
C THR A 7 -13.70 6.88 0.18
N ALA A 8 -13.42 7.40 1.39
CA ALA A 8 -12.12 7.21 2.04
C ALA A 8 -11.85 5.73 2.36
N ALA A 9 -12.85 4.99 2.85
CA ALA A 9 -12.72 3.56 3.11
C ALA A 9 -12.51 2.75 1.81
N ALA A 10 -13.22 3.10 0.74
CA ALA A 10 -13.03 2.47 -0.57
C ALA A 10 -11.62 2.72 -1.12
N ARG A 11 -11.15 3.97 -1.08
CA ARG A 11 -9.81 4.34 -1.53
C ARG A 11 -8.72 3.64 -0.72
N GLN A 12 -8.86 3.60 0.60
CA GLN A 12 -7.95 2.85 1.45
C GLN A 12 -7.92 1.35 1.11
N GLY A 13 -9.06 0.78 0.70
CA GLY A 13 -9.16 -0.59 0.20
C GLY A 13 -8.37 -0.81 -1.10
N GLU A 14 -8.47 0.13 -2.06
CA GLU A 14 -7.68 0.11 -3.30
C GLU A 14 -6.17 0.16 -3.01
N LEU A 15 -5.75 1.05 -2.12
CA LEU A 15 -4.35 1.17 -1.70
C LEU A 15 -3.84 -0.12 -1.05
N ARG A 16 -4.66 -0.77 -0.21
CA ARG A 16 -4.33 -2.09 0.37
C ARG A 16 -4.15 -3.15 -0.71
N ALA A 17 -5.03 -3.17 -1.72
CA ALA A 17 -4.93 -4.13 -2.82
C ALA A 17 -3.70 -3.89 -3.71
N ALA A 18 -3.27 -2.63 -3.87
CA ALA A 18 -2.11 -2.25 -4.67
C ALA A 18 -0.76 -2.50 -3.97
N LEU A 19 -0.74 -2.49 -2.63
CA LEU A 19 0.46 -2.58 -1.79
C LEU A 19 1.43 -3.74 -2.13
N PRO A 20 0.97 -4.99 -2.37
CA PRO A 20 1.87 -6.07 -2.77
C PRO A 20 2.60 -5.83 -4.10
N ARG A 21 1.93 -5.21 -5.07
CA ARG A 21 2.55 -4.83 -6.35
C ARG A 21 3.56 -3.71 -6.15
N ILE A 22 3.21 -2.71 -5.36
CA ILE A 22 4.10 -1.60 -4.98
C ILE A 22 5.36 -2.14 -4.30
N GLN A 23 5.21 -3.09 -3.37
CA GLN A 23 6.35 -3.75 -2.73
C GLN A 23 7.29 -4.42 -3.75
N SER A 24 6.73 -5.03 -4.81
CA SER A 24 7.53 -5.60 -5.89
C SER A 24 8.29 -4.54 -6.67
N LEU A 25 7.67 -3.41 -6.99
CA LEU A 25 8.32 -2.30 -7.68
C LEU A 25 9.47 -1.72 -6.87
N LEU A 26 9.28 -1.52 -5.56
CA LEU A 26 10.35 -1.05 -4.66
C LEU A 26 11.53 -2.02 -4.63
N ARG A 27 11.27 -3.33 -4.52
CA ARG A 27 12.33 -4.36 -4.54
C ARG A 27 13.11 -4.40 -5.86
N SER A 28 12.46 -4.03 -6.97
CA SER A 28 13.07 -3.99 -8.30
C SER A 28 13.69 -2.64 -8.67
N ASN A 29 13.79 -1.68 -7.73
CA ASN A 29 14.25 -0.31 -8.00
C ASN A 29 13.41 0.42 -9.06
N GLN A 30 12.11 0.12 -9.13
CA GLN A 30 11.17 0.69 -10.09
C GLN A 30 10.14 1.60 -9.42
N ALA A 31 10.55 2.35 -8.38
CA ALA A 31 9.68 3.26 -7.65
C ALA A 31 9.02 4.32 -8.56
N GLY A 32 9.68 4.72 -9.65
CA GLY A 32 9.11 5.66 -10.64
C GLY A 32 7.92 5.13 -11.46
N GLN A 33 7.50 3.87 -11.26
CA GLN A 33 6.24 3.35 -11.80
C GLN A 33 5.05 3.56 -10.85
N ILE A 34 5.30 4.07 -9.64
CA ILE A 34 4.27 4.44 -8.68
C ILE A 34 3.91 5.91 -8.93
N GLY A 35 2.63 6.22 -9.07
CA GLY A 35 2.19 7.61 -9.22
C GLY A 35 2.47 8.42 -7.95
N ASP A 36 2.86 9.68 -8.11
CA ASP A 36 3.18 10.57 -6.98
C ASP A 36 1.99 10.73 -6.01
N ASP A 37 0.77 10.79 -6.55
CA ASP A 37 -0.48 10.81 -5.78
C ASP A 37 -0.61 9.56 -4.89
N VAL A 38 -0.29 8.39 -5.43
CA VAL A 38 -0.32 7.12 -4.69
C VAL A 38 0.77 7.08 -3.62
N ILE A 39 1.95 7.64 -3.89
CA ILE A 39 3.03 7.73 -2.90
C ILE A 39 2.58 8.60 -1.72
N ASP A 40 2.05 9.79 -2.00
CA ASP A 40 1.59 10.73 -0.96
C ASP A 40 0.50 10.09 -0.09
N GLU A 41 -0.50 9.44 -0.71
CA GLU A 41 -1.55 8.75 0.03
C GLU A 41 -1.03 7.60 0.93
N LEU A 42 -0.03 6.85 0.46
CA LEU A 42 0.56 5.75 1.24
C LEU A 42 1.45 6.25 2.38
N VAL A 43 2.11 7.41 2.20
CA VAL A 43 2.85 8.10 3.25
C VAL A 43 1.89 8.67 4.29
N ASP A 44 0.79 9.30 3.87
CA ASP A 44 -0.26 9.82 4.76
C ASP A 44 -0.91 8.70 5.59
N CYS A 45 -1.04 7.50 5.02
CA CYS A 45 -1.52 6.31 5.74
C CYS A 45 -0.46 5.67 6.67
N CYS A 46 0.77 6.20 6.72
CA CYS A 46 1.92 5.63 7.45
C CYS A 46 2.29 4.20 7.00
N TRP A 47 1.99 3.83 5.75
CA TRP A 47 2.33 2.52 5.18
C TRP A 47 3.62 2.56 4.37
N MET A 48 4.01 3.76 3.94
CA MET A 48 5.28 4.06 3.30
C MET A 48 5.97 5.23 3.99
N GLU A 49 7.28 5.30 3.84
CA GLU A 49 8.09 6.39 4.36
C GLU A 49 9.31 6.63 3.47
N TRP A 50 9.79 7.87 3.49
CA TRP A 50 11.09 8.24 2.96
C TRP A 50 12.16 8.00 4.02
N ASP A 51 13.21 7.25 3.66
CA ASP A 51 14.32 6.92 4.53
C ASP A 51 15.64 7.05 3.76
N GLY A 52 16.46 8.01 4.16
CA GLY A 52 17.76 8.26 3.51
C GLY A 52 17.65 8.56 2.01
N GLY A 53 16.52 9.10 1.54
CA GLY A 53 16.27 9.38 0.12
C GLY A 53 15.72 8.19 -0.68
N ALA A 54 15.50 7.04 -0.04
CA ALA A 54 14.80 5.91 -0.63
C ALA A 54 13.38 5.80 -0.10
N LEU A 55 12.47 5.33 -0.95
CA LEU A 55 11.09 5.05 -0.58
C LEU A 55 10.97 3.59 -0.11
N LYS A 56 10.45 3.37 1.09
CA LYS A 56 10.31 2.03 1.68
C LYS A 56 8.94 1.81 2.32
N LEU A 57 8.57 0.55 2.50
CA LEU A 57 7.42 0.19 3.33
C LEU A 57 7.77 0.29 4.81
N THR A 58 6.83 0.80 5.61
CA THR A 58 6.91 0.73 7.07
C THR A 58 6.61 -0.68 7.57
N ALA A 59 6.77 -0.92 8.88
CA ALA A 59 6.33 -2.17 9.51
C ALA A 59 4.83 -2.44 9.27
N THR A 60 3.99 -1.40 9.30
CA THR A 60 2.55 -1.50 9.03
C THR A 60 2.29 -1.90 7.59
N GLY A 61 2.93 -1.25 6.61
CA GLY A 61 2.80 -1.61 5.19
C GLY A 61 3.22 -3.06 4.91
N LEU A 62 4.33 -3.51 5.51
CA LEU A 62 4.78 -4.90 5.40
C LEU A 62 3.77 -5.90 5.99
N ASN A 63 3.14 -5.57 7.12
CA ASN A 63 2.12 -6.42 7.72
C ASN A 63 0.86 -6.52 6.85
N ILE A 64 0.46 -5.43 6.19
CA ILE A 64 -0.64 -5.46 5.23
C ILE A 64 -0.32 -6.38 4.05
N CYS A 65 0.88 -6.27 3.47
CA CYS A 65 1.30 -7.18 2.39
C CYS A 65 1.25 -8.65 2.83
N ARG A 66 1.67 -8.96 4.06
CA ARG A 66 1.60 -10.33 4.62
C ARG A 66 0.15 -10.80 4.78
N GLN A 67 -0.74 -9.94 5.26
CA GLN A 67 -2.17 -10.25 5.39
C GLN A 67 -2.80 -10.58 4.05
N SER A 68 -2.51 -9.81 2.99
CA SER A 68 -3.05 -10.08 1.65
C SER A 68 -2.63 -11.45 1.09
N VAL A 69 -1.42 -11.91 1.42
CA VAL A 69 -0.96 -13.27 1.03
C VAL A 69 -1.73 -14.35 1.79
N VAL A 70 -1.94 -14.16 3.10
CA VAL A 70 -2.70 -15.10 3.94
C VAL A 70 -4.16 -15.16 3.51
N GLU A 71 -4.81 -14.02 3.26
CA GLU A 71 -6.20 -13.95 2.80
C GLU A 71 -6.41 -14.62 1.44
N ALA A 72 -5.45 -14.44 0.52
CA ALA A 72 -5.48 -15.13 -0.78
C ALA A 72 -5.37 -16.65 -0.63
N GLN A 73 -4.55 -17.13 0.31
CA GLN A 73 -4.41 -18.56 0.62
C GLN A 73 -5.65 -19.14 1.30
N GLN A 74 -6.30 -18.37 2.19
CA GLN A 74 -7.52 -18.79 2.89
C GLN A 74 -8.74 -18.95 1.96
N ARG A 75 -8.81 -18.19 0.86
CA ARG A 75 -9.90 -18.28 -0.13
C ARG A 75 -9.75 -19.45 -1.12
N ALA A 76 -8.58 -20.09 -1.16
CA ALA A 76 -8.28 -21.20 -2.05
C ALA A 76 -8.54 -22.58 -1.43
N VAL A 77 -9.10 -22.61 -0.21
CA VAL A 77 -9.51 -23.81 0.55
C VAL A 77 -11.03 -23.82 0.69
#